data_AF-A0A537KUP0-F1
#
_entry.id   AF-A0A537KUP0-F1
#
_cell.length_a   1.000
_cell.length_b   1.000
_cell.length_c   1.000
_cell.angle_alpha   90.00
_cell.angle_beta   90.00
_cell.angle_gamma   90.00
#
_symmetry.space_group_name_H-M   'P 1'
#
loop_
_entity.id
_entity.type
_entity.pdbx_description
1 polymer ?
#
loop_
_entity_poly.entity_id
_entity_poly.type
_entity_poly.pdbx_seq_one_letter_code
_entity_poly.pdbx_strand_id
1 'polypeptide(L)'
;MLVPPAFNKLCRNFHADIGEDKESPEEWIDSAKQHLDENEKLIVVRFLDELLDGGHDGAELQRIWFASSADIYFPEEEHLRGFLGLIRDRLH
;
A
#
# COMPACT_ATOMS: atom_id res chain seq x y z
N MET A 1 14.65 -0.84 -5.16
CA MET A 1 13.69 -1.72 -5.87
C MET A 1 12.88 -0.90 -6.90
N LEU A 2 12.38 -1.53 -7.98
CA LEU A 2 11.49 -0.86 -8.94
C LEU A 2 10.04 -0.95 -8.43
N VAL A 3 9.37 0.19 -8.25
CA VAL A 3 7.97 0.24 -7.83
C VAL A 3 7.05 0.04 -9.04
N PRO A 4 6.15 -0.96 -9.05
CA PRO A 4 5.29 -1.21 -10.21
C PRO A 4 4.22 -0.11 -10.35
N PRO A 5 3.83 0.25 -11.57
CA PRO A 5 2.76 1.23 -11.80
C PRO A 5 1.43 0.88 -11.11
N ALA A 6 1.12 -0.41 -10.99
CA ALA A 6 -0.07 -0.90 -10.29
C ALA A 6 -0.07 -0.52 -8.80
N PHE A 7 1.10 -0.51 -8.14
CA PHE A 7 1.22 -0.08 -6.75
C PHE A 7 0.95 1.41 -6.62
N ASN A 8 1.52 2.25 -7.50
CA ASN A 8 1.22 3.68 -7.52
C ASN A 8 -0.27 3.96 -7.79
N LYS A 9 -0.88 3.19 -8.70
CA LYS A 9 -2.31 3.26 -9.01
C LYS A 9 -3.19 2.91 -7.81
N LEU A 10 -2.76 1.96 -6.96
CA LEU A 10 -3.42 1.68 -5.69
C LEU A 10 -3.22 2.84 -4.71
N CYS A 11 -1.97 3.24 -4.49
CA CYS A 11 -1.57 4.24 -3.50
C CYS A 11 -2.24 5.60 -3.69
N ARG A 12 -2.52 6.01 -4.95
CA ARG A 12 -3.21 7.28 -5.24
C ARG A 12 -4.59 7.42 -4.60
N ASN A 13 -5.20 6.31 -4.16
CA ASN A 13 -6.51 6.34 -3.50
C ASN A 13 -6.40 6.64 -2.01
N PHE A 14 -5.20 6.57 -1.41
CA PHE A 14 -4.96 6.89 -0.01
C PHE A 14 -4.65 8.39 0.14
N HIS A 15 -5.67 9.23 -0.03
CA HIS A 15 -5.56 10.68 0.19
C HIS A 15 -5.68 11.03 1.68
N ALA A 16 -5.19 12.21 2.10
CA ALA A 16 -5.20 12.63 3.51
C ALA A 16 -6.60 12.57 4.16
N ASP A 17 -7.65 12.90 3.41
CA ASP A 17 -9.04 12.95 3.91
C ASP A 17 -9.77 11.60 3.84
N ILE A 18 -9.10 10.50 3.51
CA ILE A 18 -9.75 9.18 3.33
C ILE A 18 -10.50 8.69 4.58
N GLY A 19 -10.08 9.13 5.76
CA GLY A 19 -10.75 8.85 7.03
C GLY A 19 -12.06 9.60 7.26
N GLU A 20 -12.39 10.61 6.44
CA GLU A 20 -13.69 11.29 6.51
C GLU A 20 -14.81 10.48 5.83
N ASP A 21 -14.46 9.72 4.79
CA ASP A 21 -15.41 8.94 3.97
C ASP A 21 -15.52 7.46 4.39
N LYS A 22 -14.55 6.95 5.14
CA LYS A 22 -14.40 5.52 5.46
C LYS A 22 -13.86 5.32 6.87
N GLU A 23 -14.44 4.37 7.61
CA GLU A 23 -14.23 4.23 9.05
C GLU A 23 -12.98 3.39 9.41
N SER A 24 -12.45 2.59 8.47
CA SER A 24 -11.31 1.70 8.75
C SER A 24 -10.30 1.55 7.60
N PRO A 25 -9.01 1.27 7.92
CA PRO A 25 -7.98 0.92 6.94
C PRO A 25 -8.40 -0.19 5.98
N GLU A 26 -9.16 -1.17 6.47
CA GLU A 26 -9.77 -2.24 5.70
C GLU A 26 -10.68 -1.73 4.58
N GLU A 27 -11.56 -0.79 4.90
CA GLU A 27 -12.48 -0.20 3.94
C GLU A 27 -11.75 0.70 2.92
N TRP A 28 -10.68 1.36 3.35
CA TRP A 28 -9.80 2.13 2.46
C TRP A 28 -9.22 1.23 1.37
N ILE A 29 -8.70 0.06 1.78
CA ILE A 29 -8.09 -0.92 0.89
C ILE A 29 -9.14 -1.57 -0.01
N ASP A 30 -10.31 -1.92 0.53
CA ASP A 30 -11.41 -2.49 -0.25
C ASP A 30 -11.95 -1.55 -1.32
N SER A 31 -11.91 -0.23 -1.06
CA SER A 31 -12.24 0.79 -2.06
C SER A 31 -11.12 0.97 -3.08
N ALA A 32 -9.87 1.07 -2.62
CA ALA A 32 -8.70 1.25 -3.49
C ALA A 32 -8.54 0.08 -4.48
N LYS A 33 -8.76 -1.16 -4.02
CA LYS A 33 -8.62 -2.36 -4.88
C LYS A 33 -9.65 -2.46 -6.00
N GLN A 34 -10.79 -1.75 -5.92
CA GLN A 34 -11.76 -1.69 -7.02
C GLN A 34 -11.19 -1.00 -8.27
N HIS A 35 -10.11 -0.23 -8.11
CA HIS A 35 -9.43 0.44 -9.22
C HIS A 35 -8.38 -0.45 -9.90
N LEU A 36 -8.13 -1.65 -9.38
CA LEU A 36 -7.17 -2.60 -9.95
C LEU A 36 -7.91 -3.75 -10.67
N ASP A 37 -7.38 -4.15 -11.82
CA ASP A 37 -7.75 -5.44 -12.42
C ASP A 37 -7.03 -6.61 -11.73
N GLU A 38 -7.46 -7.86 -12.00
CA GLU A 38 -6.89 -9.05 -11.34
C GLU A 38 -5.38 -9.22 -11.59
N ASN A 39 -4.88 -8.80 -12.74
CA ASN A 39 -3.45 -8.87 -13.04
C ASN A 39 -2.67 -7.78 -12.26
N GLU A 40 -3.21 -6.57 -12.17
CA GLU A 40 -2.66 -5.50 -11.35
C GLU A 40 -2.63 -5.88 -9.86
N LYS A 41 -3.68 -6.52 -9.34
CA LYS A 41 -3.71 -7.05 -7.97
C LYS A 41 -2.59 -8.05 -7.74
N LEU A 42 -2.42 -9.02 -8.64
CA LEU A 42 -1.34 -10.01 -8.55
C LEU A 42 0.05 -9.37 -8.59
N ILE A 43 0.25 -8.34 -9.44
CA ILE A 43 1.50 -7.58 -9.48
C ILE A 43 1.78 -6.90 -8.13
N VAL A 44 0.76 -6.28 -7.54
CA VAL A 44 0.89 -5.60 -6.24
C VAL A 44 1.18 -6.60 -5.12
N VAL A 45 0.49 -7.74 -5.08
CA VAL A 45 0.75 -8.80 -4.09
C VAL A 45 2.21 -9.26 -4.16
N ARG A 46 2.70 -9.60 -5.35
CA ARG A 46 4.10 -10.04 -5.53
C ARG A 46 5.12 -8.98 -5.13
N PHE A 47 4.82 -7.72 -5.42
CA PHE A 47 5.67 -6.60 -5.01
C PHE A 47 5.70 -6.44 -3.49
N LEU A 48 4.54 -6.59 -2.82
CA LEU A 48 4.45 -6.53 -1.37
C LEU A 48 5.12 -7.73 -0.69
N ASP A 49 5.05 -8.93 -1.28
CA ASP A 49 5.80 -10.09 -0.82
C ASP A 49 7.30 -9.81 -0.85
N GLU A 50 7.84 -9.32 -1.98
CA GLU A 50 9.26 -8.96 -2.08
C GLU A 50 9.64 -7.86 -1.09
N LEU A 51 8.80 -6.84 -0.95
CA LEU A 51 9.04 -5.70 -0.06
C LEU A 51 9.02 -6.09 1.43
N LEU A 52 8.09 -6.96 1.83
CA LEU A 52 7.92 -7.35 3.23
C LEU A 52 8.86 -8.50 3.61
N ASP A 53 9.07 -9.47 2.73
CA ASP A 53 9.91 -10.65 3.02
C ASP A 53 11.39 -10.41 2.70
N GLY A 54 11.71 -9.40 1.87
CA GLY A 54 13.08 -9.03 1.46
C GLY A 54 13.96 -8.44 2.57
N GLY A 55 13.44 -8.29 3.79
CA GLY A 55 14.21 -7.77 4.93
C GLY A 55 14.54 -6.28 4.84
N HIS A 56 13.77 -5.52 4.06
CA HIS A 56 13.91 -4.07 3.94
C HIS A 56 13.67 -3.39 5.30
N ASP A 57 14.55 -2.44 5.63
CA ASP A 57 14.44 -1.60 6.83
C ASP A 57 13.33 -0.54 6.67
N GLY A 58 12.88 0.03 7.78
CA GLY A 58 11.83 1.04 7.75
C GLY A 58 12.15 2.28 6.94
N ALA A 59 13.44 2.64 6.82
CA ALA A 59 13.84 3.77 6.00
C ALA A 59 13.62 3.49 4.51
N GLU A 60 13.83 2.27 4.05
CA GLU A 60 13.47 1.85 2.69
C GLU A 60 11.95 1.74 2.50
N LEU A 61 11.21 1.18 3.46
CA LEU A 61 9.75 1.15 3.41
C LEU A 61 9.16 2.55 3.30
N GLN A 62 9.60 3.48 4.15
CA GLN A 62 9.16 4.86 4.12
C GLN A 62 9.55 5.55 2.81
N ARG A 63 10.76 5.34 2.28
CA ARG A 63 11.17 5.91 0.99
C ARG A 63 10.26 5.43 -0.14
N ILE A 64 9.92 4.15 -0.18
CA ILE A 64 9.01 3.58 -1.19
C ILE A 64 7.60 4.16 -1.02
N TRP A 65 7.13 4.24 0.22
CA TRP A 65 5.83 4.83 0.53
C TRP A 65 5.73 6.30 0.12
N PHE A 66 6.72 7.13 0.47
CA PHE A 66 6.78 8.55 0.10
C PHE A 66 6.98 8.78 -1.40
N ALA A 67 7.66 7.86 -2.09
CA ALA A 67 7.79 7.91 -3.54
C ALA A 67 6.53 7.41 -4.27
N SER A 68 5.58 6.81 -3.54
CA SER A 68 4.29 6.41 -4.09
C SER A 68 3.36 7.62 -4.25
N SER A 69 2.17 7.40 -4.80
CA SER A 69 1.14 8.43 -4.91
C SER A 69 0.23 8.54 -3.68
N ALA A 70 0.59 7.90 -2.55
CA ALA A 70 -0.18 8.01 -1.32
C ALA A 70 0.11 9.34 -0.58
N ASP A 71 -0.91 9.84 0.10
CA ASP A 71 -0.88 11.11 0.84
C ASP A 71 -1.19 10.92 2.35
N ILE A 72 -1.22 9.67 2.81
CA ILE A 72 -1.29 9.35 4.24
C ILE A 72 0.12 9.15 4.80
N TYR A 73 0.35 9.65 6.00
CA TYR A 73 1.65 9.60 6.69
C TYR A 73 1.62 8.56 7.82
N PHE A 74 2.65 7.72 7.88
CA PHE A 74 2.88 6.79 8.97
C PHE A 74 4.12 7.22 9.77
N PRO A 75 3.96 7.68 11.03
CA PRO A 75 5.10 8.14 11.84
C PRO A 75 6.04 7.01 12.25
N GLU A 76 5.49 5.80 12.39
CA GLU A 76 6.21 4.62 12.88
C GLU A 76 6.32 3.58 11.76
N GLU A 77 7.50 2.98 11.65
CA GLU A 77 7.78 1.90 10.69
C GLU A 77 6.79 0.74 10.84
N GLU A 78 6.49 0.35 12.08
CA GLU A 78 5.61 -0.79 12.38
C GLU A 78 4.19 -0.57 11.84
N HIS A 79 3.68 0.67 11.92
CA HIS A 79 2.37 1.02 11.36
C HIS A 79 2.36 0.96 9.83
N LEU A 80 3.40 1.48 9.17
CA LEU A 80 3.52 1.38 7.71
C LEU A 80 3.62 -0.09 7.28
N ARG A 81 4.47 -0.87 7.95
CA ARG A 81 4.67 -2.28 7.64
C ARG A 81 3.39 -3.09 7.85
N GLY A 82 2.67 -2.83 8.94
CA GLY A 82 1.36 -3.42 9.21
C GLY A 82 0.33 -3.08 8.14
N PHE A 83 0.28 -1.82 7.71
CA PHE A 83 -0.63 -1.37 6.65
C PHE A 83 -0.30 -1.99 5.29
N LEU A 84 0.98 -2.08 4.91
CA LEU A 84 1.41 -2.77 3.70
C LEU A 84 1.08 -4.27 3.73
N GLY A 85 1.23 -4.91 4.90
CA GLY A 85 0.79 -6.30 5.12
C GLY A 85 -0.71 -6.46 4.94
N LEU A 86 -1.50 -5.53 5.50
CA LEU A 86 -2.96 -5.54 5.34
C LEU A 86 -3.38 -5.38 3.88
N ILE A 87 -2.70 -4.52 3.10
CA ILE A 87 -2.93 -4.40 1.65
C ILE A 87 -2.72 -5.75 0.97
N ARG A 88 -1.57 -6.40 1.22
CA ARG A 88 -1.25 -7.70 0.63
C ARG A 88 -2.36 -8.72 0.92
N ASP A 89 -2.74 -8.84 2.19
CA ASP A 89 -3.69 -9.86 2.64
C ASP A 89 -5.11 -9.63 2.08
N ARG A 90 -5.48 -8.37 1.78
CA ARG A 90 -6.80 -8.01 1.21
C ARG A 90 -6.88 -8.09 -0.32
N LEU A 91 -5.73 -8.22 -0.99
CA LEU A 91 -5.61 -8.37 -2.44
C LEU A 91 -5.47 -9.83 -2.89
N HIS A 92 -5.13 -10.73 -1.96
CA HIS A 92 -5.13 -12.18 -2.15
C HIS A 92 -6.54 -12.78 -2.01
#